data_AF-A0A8J3DNR4-F1
#
_entry.id   AF-A0A8J3DNR4-F1
#
_cell.length_a   1.000
_cell.length_b   1.000
_cell.length_c   1.000
_cell.angle_alpha   90.00
_cell.angle_beta   90.00
_cell.angle_gamma   90.00
#
_symmetry.space_group_name_H-M   'P 1'
#
loop_
_entity.id
_entity.type
_entity.pdbx_description
1 polymer ?
#
loop_
_entity_poly.entity_id
_entity_poly.type
_entity_poly.pdbx_seq_one_letter_code
_entity_poly.pdbx_strand_id
1 'polypeptide(L)' 'MSGLEPPPVGGSTGLSHAHCKAVDECAFYLVATRPEERPFPLVMALEKMFGLTTLEVMEAKAMAQRMAGEM' A
#
# COMPACT_ATOMS: atom_id res chain seq x y z
N MET A 1 28.71 33.53 -21.05
CA MET A 1 28.28 33.89 -19.68
C MET A 1 26.86 34.43 -19.84
N SER A 2 25.78 33.79 -19.40
CA SER A 2 25.61 32.89 -18.28
C SER A 2 24.55 31.84 -18.60
N GLY A 3 24.84 30.57 -18.30
CA GLY A 3 23.84 29.52 -18.21
C GLY A 3 23.08 29.68 -16.90
N LEU A 4 21.76 29.74 -16.99
CA LEU A 4 20.87 29.53 -15.86
C LEU A 4 20.27 28.15 -16.05
N GLU A 5 20.92 27.15 -15.46
CA GLU A 5 20.30 25.84 -15.29
C GLU A 5 19.14 25.99 -14.29
N PRO A 6 17.95 25.43 -14.59
CA PRO A 6 16.84 25.49 -13.66
C PRO A 6 17.17 24.73 -12.37
N PRO A 7 16.69 25.18 -11.20
CA PRO A 7 16.98 24.53 -9.93
C PRO A 7 16.47 23.07 -9.93
N PRO A 8 17.14 22.14 -9.23
CA PRO A 8 16.64 20.78 -9.11
C PRO A 8 15.26 20.82 -8.44
N VAL A 9 14.23 20.31 -9.12
CA VAL A 9 12.92 20.02 -8.54
C VAL A 9 13.12 18.91 -7.52
N GLY A 10 13.37 19.30 -6.28
CA GLY A 10 13.49 18.43 -5.13
C GLY A 10 12.61 18.91 -4.00
N GLY A 11 11.47 18.23 -3.79
CA GLY A 11 10.56 18.49 -2.67
C GLY A 11 9.59 17.32 -2.50
N SER A 12 9.90 16.44 -1.57
CA SER A 12 9.26 15.16 -1.28
C SER A 12 7.74 15.20 -1.05
N THR A 13 6.99 14.39 -1.79
CA THR A 13 5.87 13.60 -1.21
C THR A 13 6.01 12.10 -1.52
N GLY A 14 7.23 11.64 -1.85
CA GLY A 14 7.51 10.24 -2.15
C GLY A 14 7.15 9.27 -1.02
N LEU A 15 7.07 9.74 0.22
CA LEU A 15 6.63 8.95 1.37
C LEU A 15 5.10 8.74 1.36
N SER A 16 4.31 9.77 1.06
CA SER A 16 2.84 9.64 1.01
C SER A 16 2.38 8.77 -0.15
N HIS A 17 2.97 8.93 -1.35
CA HIS A 17 2.62 8.07 -2.49
C HIS A 17 3.08 6.63 -2.31
N ALA A 18 4.28 6.39 -1.78
CA ALA A 18 4.76 5.02 -1.52
C ALA A 18 3.91 4.31 -0.45
N HIS A 19 3.53 5.03 0.61
CA HIS A 19 2.66 4.52 1.66
C HIS A 19 1.26 4.16 1.11
N CYS A 20 0.62 5.06 0.37
CA CYS A 20 -0.69 4.77 -0.25
C CYS A 20 -0.61 3.55 -1.18
N LYS A 21 0.47 3.42 -1.96
CA LYS A 21 0.66 2.29 -2.87
C LYS A 21 0.77 0.94 -2.16
N ALA A 22 1.46 0.88 -1.02
CA ALA A 22 1.61 -0.36 -0.26
C ALA A 22 0.28 -0.83 0.36
N VAL A 23 -0.56 0.11 0.82
CA VAL A 23 -1.92 -0.18 1.30
C VAL A 23 -2.80 -0.70 0.17
N ASP A 24 -2.78 -0.05 -0.99
CA ASP A 24 -3.54 -0.48 -2.18
C ASP A 24 -3.11 -1.88 -2.64
N GLU A 25 -1.80 -2.14 -2.74
CA GLU A 25 -1.25 -3.45 -3.11
C GLU A 25 -1.65 -4.55 -2.13
N CYS A 26 -1.66 -4.25 -0.83
CA CYS A 26 -2.14 -5.17 0.21
C CYS A 26 -3.65 -5.47 0.04
N ALA A 27 -4.47 -4.45 -0.26
CA ALA A 27 -5.89 -4.61 -0.51
C ALA A 27 -6.15 -5.48 -1.76
N PHE A 28 -5.43 -5.24 -2.87
CA PHE A 28 -5.51 -6.07 -4.07
C PHE A 28 -5.10 -7.52 -3.80
N TYR A 29 -4.02 -7.73 -3.05
CA TYR A 29 -3.61 -9.07 -2.64
C TYR A 29 -4.71 -9.79 -1.85
N LEU A 30 -5.36 -9.10 -0.91
CA LEU A 30 -6.50 -9.62 -0.16
C LEU A 30 -7.67 -10.02 -1.07
N VAL A 31 -8.01 -9.21 -2.07
CA VAL A 31 -9.10 -9.51 -3.02
C VAL A 31 -8.73 -10.69 -3.93
N ALA A 32 -7.50 -10.72 -4.44
CA ALA A 32 -7.03 -11.74 -5.36
C ALA A 32 -6.78 -13.11 -4.70
N THR A 33 -6.47 -13.12 -3.39
CA THR A 33 -6.13 -14.34 -2.65
C THR A 33 -7.35 -14.92 -1.95
N ARG A 34 -7.62 -16.21 -2.19
CA ARG A 34 -8.74 -16.94 -1.57
C ARG A 34 -8.58 -17.00 -0.06
N PRO A 35 -9.67 -16.95 0.74
CA PRO A 35 -9.58 -16.97 2.20
C PRO A 35 -8.78 -18.16 2.76
N GLU A 36 -8.90 -19.35 2.17
CA GLU A 36 -8.17 -20.55 2.58
C GLU A 36 -6.66 -20.53 2.29
N GLU A 37 -6.21 -19.69 1.36
CA GLU A 37 -4.79 -19.56 0.96
C GLU A 37 -4.07 -18.43 1.72
N ARG A 38 -4.81 -17.64 2.51
CA ARG A 38 -4.24 -16.49 3.21
C ARG A 38 -3.37 -16.95 4.38
N PRO A 39 -2.24 -16.26 4.62
CA PRO A 39 -1.34 -16.62 5.71
C PRO A 39 -2.00 -16.43 7.08
N PHE A 40 -1.58 -17.24 8.06
CA PHE A 40 -2.00 -17.14 9.45
C PHE A 40 -0.78 -17.02 10.38
N PRO A 41 -0.71 -16.03 11.29
CA PRO A 41 -1.69 -14.96 11.53
C PRO A 41 -1.67 -13.89 10.42
N LEU A 42 -2.85 -13.57 9.88
CA LEU A 42 -2.98 -12.72 8.68
C LEU A 42 -2.32 -11.35 8.83
N VAL A 43 -2.66 -10.62 9.90
CA VAL A 43 -2.21 -9.23 10.08
C VAL A 43 -0.69 -9.16 10.16
N MET A 44 -0.07 -10.00 11.00
CA MET A 44 1.38 -10.05 11.14
C MET A 44 2.11 -10.45 9.85
N ALA A 45 1.49 -11.32 9.06
CA ALA A 45 2.05 -11.69 7.77
C ALA A 45 2.01 -10.52 6.78
N LEU A 46 0.89 -9.79 6.71
CA LEU A 46 0.74 -8.63 5.84
C LEU A 46 1.66 -7.48 6.24
N GLU A 47 1.82 -7.21 7.54
CA GLU A 47 2.79 -6.23 8.06
C GLU A 47 4.20 -6.53 7.54
N LYS A 48 4.63 -7.79 7.63
CA LYS A 48 5.95 -8.23 7.17
C LYS A 48 6.10 -8.24 5.64
N MET A 49 5.07 -8.64 4.91
CA MET A 49 5.11 -8.75 3.45
C MET A 49 5.14 -7.38 2.76
N PHE A 50 4.35 -6.43 3.27
CA PHE A 50 4.16 -5.12 2.64
C PHE A 50 4.88 -3.99 3.39
N GLY A 51 5.53 -4.28 4.53
CA GLY A 51 6.20 -3.27 5.34
C GLY A 51 5.24 -2.29 6.02
N LEU A 52 4.00 -2.73 6.27
CA LEU A 52 2.91 -1.91 6.77
C LEU A 52 2.80 -1.96 8.30
N THR A 53 2.20 -0.92 8.87
CA THR A 53 1.75 -0.93 10.27
C THR A 53 0.44 -1.70 10.42
N THR A 54 0.09 -2.08 11.66
CA THR A 54 -1.19 -2.74 11.96
C THR A 54 -2.38 -1.92 11.45
N LEU A 55 -2.35 -0.60 11.59
CA LEU A 55 -3.44 0.29 11.18
C LEU A 55 -3.60 0.29 9.65
N GLU A 56 -2.50 0.38 8.92
CA GLU A 56 -2.48 0.31 7.45
C GLU A 56 -2.98 -1.04 6.94
N VAL A 57 -2.62 -2.14 7.60
CA VAL A 57 -3.15 -3.47 7.24
C VAL A 57 -4.67 -3.54 7.47
N MET A 58 -5.17 -2.93 8.54
CA MET A 58 -6.62 -2.86 8.77
C MET A 58 -7.32 -1.97 7.74
N GLU A 59 -6.71 -0.86 7.33
CA GLU A 59 -7.18 -0.02 6.23
C GLU A 59 -7.26 -0.80 4.92
N ALA A 60 -6.19 -1.52 4.56
CA ALA A 60 -6.15 -2.39 3.38
C ALA A 60 -7.24 -3.47 3.41
N LYS A 61 -7.49 -4.09 4.58
CA LYS A 61 -8.59 -5.06 4.76
C LYS A 61 -9.95 -4.42 4.52
N ALA A 62 -10.21 -3.24 5.07
CA ALA A 62 -11.47 -2.53 4.88
C ALA A 62 -11.66 -2.13 3.41
N MET A 63 -10.58 -1.70 2.74
CA MET A 63 -10.58 -1.39 1.32
C MET A 63 -10.89 -2.62 0.46
N ALA A 64 -10.23 -3.75 0.73
CA ALA A 64 -10.47 -5.02 0.03
C ALA A 64 -11.93 -5.49 0.17
N GLN A 65 -12.54 -5.32 1.35
CA GLN A 65 -13.95 -5.65 1.57
C GLN A 65 -14.89 -4.79 0.72
N ARG A 66 -14.57 -3.51 0.51
CA ARG A 66 -15.34 -2.62 -0.37
C ARG A 66 -15.21 -3.06 -1.82
N MET A 67 -13.99 -3.30 -2.28
CA MET A 67 -13.70 -3.79 -3.64
C MET A 67 -14.44 -5.11 -3.95
N ALA A 68 -14.49 -6.03 -2.98
CA ALA A 68 -15.19 -7.30 -3.13
C ALA A 68 -16.72 -7.19 -3.11
N GLY A 69 -17.27 -6.11 -2.55
CA GLY A 69 -18.72 -5.84 -2.56
C GLY A 69 -19.22 -5.13 -3.81
N GLU A 70 -18.32 -4.56 -4.61
CA GLU A 70 -18.61 -3.88 -5.88
C GLU A 70 -18.51 -4.81 -7.10
N MET A 71 -18.13 -6.08 -6.90
CA MET A 71 -17.93 -7.10 -7.94
C MET A 71 -18.99 -8.20 -7.86
#